data_AF-A0A4U3LXQ7-F1
#
_entry.id   AF-A0A4U3LXQ7-F1
#
_cell.length_a   1.000
_cell.length_b   1.000
_cell.length_c   1.000
_cell.angle_alpha   90.00
_cell.angle_beta   90.00
_cell.angle_gamma   90.00
#
_symmetry.space_group_name_H-M   'P 1'
#
loop_
_entity.id
_entity.type
_entity.pdbx_description
1 polymer ?
#
loop_
_entity_poly.entity_id
_entity_poly.type
_entity_poly.pdbx_seq_one_letter_code
_entity_poly.pdbx_strand_id
1 'polypeptide(L)'
;MTLHLAAALDGAGWHPAAWRAEGASPDALFTAAYWTYLVQEAERGLLDFVTFEDTIRLRTCPGDEVTGPLDAMLLATATAPLTSRIGLVPAAGSGDAAAGLAALDRAGP
;
A
#
# COMPACT_ATOMS: atom_id res chain seq x y z
N MET A 1 -21.87 -8.92 -17.23
CA MET A 1 -21.22 -9.13 -15.91
C MET A 1 -19.81 -8.61 -16.05
N THR A 2 -19.43 -7.62 -15.24
CA THR A 2 -18.11 -6.99 -15.26
C THR A 2 -17.22 -7.64 -14.20
N LEU A 3 -15.95 -7.88 -14.53
CA LEU A 3 -14.95 -8.41 -13.59
C LEU A 3 -14.16 -7.23 -13.03
N HIS A 4 -14.00 -7.18 -11.70
CA HIS A 4 -13.12 -6.22 -11.04
C HIS A 4 -11.84 -6.91 -10.56
N LEU A 5 -10.70 -6.24 -10.74
CA LEU A 5 -9.37 -6.72 -10.39
C LEU A 5 -8.67 -5.74 -9.45
N ALA A 6 -8.00 -6.31 -8.45
CA ALA A 6 -7.29 -5.54 -7.46
C ALA A 6 -5.95 -6.17 -7.08
N ALA A 7 -5.03 -5.33 -6.61
CA ALA A 7 -3.75 -5.74 -6.05
C ALA A 7 -3.66 -5.31 -4.60
N ALA A 8 -3.27 -6.25 -3.73
CA ALA A 8 -3.04 -5.97 -2.33
C ALA A 8 -1.54 -5.73 -2.08
N LEU A 9 -1.19 -4.52 -1.66
CA LEU A 9 0.19 -4.08 -1.48
C LEU A 9 0.58 -4.17 0.00
N ASP A 10 1.70 -4.84 0.26
CA ASP A 10 2.27 -5.01 1.60
C ASP A 10 3.79 -5.22 1.49
N GLY A 11 4.57 -4.27 2.01
CA GLY A 11 6.05 -4.31 2.01
C GLY A 11 6.66 -4.78 0.69
N ALA A 12 7.50 -5.83 0.78
CA ALA A 12 8.09 -6.52 -0.36
C ALA A 12 7.24 -7.69 -0.89
N GLY A 13 6.05 -7.93 -0.32
CA GLY A 13 5.17 -9.06 -0.59
C GLY A 13 4.72 -9.76 0.69
N TRP A 14 3.67 -10.59 0.57
CA TRP A 14 2.96 -11.21 1.70
C TRP A 14 3.72 -12.35 2.39
N HIS A 15 4.78 -12.85 1.76
CA HIS A 15 5.62 -13.87 2.35
C HIS A 15 6.58 -13.23 3.37
N PRO A 16 6.77 -13.77 4.59
CA PRO A 16 7.65 -13.18 5.60
C PRO A 16 9.10 -12.95 5.11
N ALA A 17 9.57 -13.81 4.21
CA ALA A 17 10.90 -13.67 3.59
C ALA A 17 10.89 -12.96 2.21
N ALA A 18 9.79 -12.32 1.79
CA ALA A 18 9.68 -11.67 0.47
C ALA A 18 10.76 -10.59 0.25
N TRP A 19 11.18 -9.93 1.33
CA TRP A 19 12.26 -8.94 1.29
C TRP A 19 13.63 -9.52 0.90
N ARG A 20 13.81 -10.84 0.99
CA ARG A 20 15.02 -11.55 0.58
C ARG A 20 14.97 -12.05 -0.86
N ALA A 21 13.84 -11.90 -1.56
CA ALA A 21 13.71 -12.36 -2.93
C ALA A 21 14.68 -11.62 -3.86
N GLU A 22 15.14 -12.31 -4.91
CA GLU A 22 15.96 -11.68 -5.94
C GLU A 22 15.16 -10.54 -6.61
N GLY A 23 15.72 -9.33 -6.61
CA GLY A 23 15.04 -8.12 -7.09
C GLY A 23 14.21 -7.37 -6.04
N ALA A 24 14.07 -7.90 -4.81
CA ALA A 24 13.52 -7.11 -3.72
C ALA A 24 14.47 -5.95 -3.36
N SER A 25 13.89 -4.80 -3.02
CA SER A 25 14.64 -3.61 -2.60
C SER A 25 14.17 -3.17 -1.20
N PRO A 26 14.66 -3.81 -0.13
CA PRO A 26 14.23 -3.53 1.25
C PRO A 26 14.33 -2.05 1.64
N ASP A 27 15.39 -1.36 1.19
CA ASP A 27 15.61 0.06 1.51
C ASP A 27 14.59 0.98 0.83
N ALA A 28 14.01 0.55 -0.29
CA ALA A 28 13.02 1.33 -1.03
C ALA A 28 11.62 1.26 -0.38
N LEU A 29 11.36 0.25 0.46
CA LEU A 29 10.06 0.04 1.10
C LEU A 29 9.59 1.25 1.92
N PHE A 30 10.53 2.05 2.43
CA PHE A 30 10.26 3.25 3.23
C PHE A 30 10.18 4.54 2.40
N THR A 31 10.15 4.44 1.06
CA THR A 31 10.16 5.60 0.17
C THR A 31 8.80 5.78 -0.50
N ALA A 32 8.32 7.01 -0.58
CA ALA A 32 7.10 7.34 -1.32
C ALA A 32 7.21 6.94 -2.81
N ALA A 33 8.42 6.98 -3.38
CA ALA A 33 8.68 6.62 -4.77
C ALA A 33 8.35 5.15 -5.07
N TYR A 34 8.71 4.24 -4.16
CA TYR A 34 8.39 2.81 -4.29
C TYR A 34 6.88 2.56 -4.37
N TRP A 35 6.12 3.13 -3.44
CA TRP A 35 4.67 2.98 -3.39
C TRP A 35 3.99 3.65 -4.59
N THR A 36 4.44 4.85 -4.98
CA THR A 36 3.94 5.54 -6.18
C THR A 36 4.15 4.68 -7.41
N TYR A 37 5.32 4.08 -7.57
CA TYR A 37 5.62 3.19 -8.70
C TYR A 37 4.67 1.99 -8.74
N LEU A 38 4.45 1.30 -7.62
CA LEU A 38 3.53 0.16 -7.56
C LEU A 38 2.09 0.53 -7.94
N VAL A 39 1.61 1.67 -7.42
CA VAL A 39 0.25 2.16 -7.72
C VAL A 39 0.11 2.55 -9.19
N GLN A 40 1.11 3.24 -9.75
CA GLN A 40 1.12 3.61 -11.16
C GLN A 40 1.22 2.38 -12.07
N GLU A 41 1.95 1.34 -11.64
CA GLU A 41 2.01 0.09 -12.39
C GLU A 41 0.67 -0.65 -12.38
N ALA A 42 0.00 -0.71 -11.23
CA ALA A 42 -1.35 -1.25 -11.12
C ALA A 42 -2.35 -0.46 -11.98
N GLU A 43 -2.25 0.88 -11.96
CA GLU A 43 -3.07 1.75 -12.80
C GLU A 43 -2.80 1.40 -14.27
N ARG A 44 -1.56 1.43 -14.75
CA ARG A 44 -1.18 1.04 -16.12
C ARG A 44 -1.67 -0.36 -16.51
N GLY A 45 -1.74 -1.28 -15.55
CA GLY A 45 -2.29 -2.63 -15.70
C GLY A 45 -3.81 -2.73 -15.76
N LEU A 46 -4.53 -1.60 -15.70
CA LEU A 46 -6.01 -1.51 -15.74
C LEU A 46 -6.71 -2.14 -14.53
N LEU A 47 -6.03 -2.20 -13.38
CA LEU A 47 -6.69 -2.60 -12.14
C LEU A 47 -7.70 -1.54 -11.70
N ASP A 48 -8.77 -1.98 -11.07
CA ASP A 48 -9.83 -1.12 -10.55
C ASP A 48 -9.38 -0.43 -9.26
N PHE A 49 -8.67 -1.16 -8.39
CA PHE A 49 -8.17 -0.61 -7.14
C PHE A 49 -6.93 -1.32 -6.61
N VAL A 50 -6.20 -0.63 -5.73
CA VAL A 50 -5.16 -1.20 -4.88
C VAL A 50 -5.56 -1.12 -3.42
N THR A 51 -5.14 -2.10 -2.62
CA THR A 51 -5.23 -2.03 -1.17
C THR A 51 -3.87 -1.79 -0.53
N PHE A 52 -3.82 -1.02 0.56
CA PHE A 52 -2.63 -0.83 1.37
C PHE A 52 -2.87 -1.45 2.74
N GLU A 53 -1.99 -2.35 3.16
CA GLU A 53 -2.10 -2.94 4.50
C GLU A 53 -1.40 -2.06 5.55
N ASP A 54 -2.08 -1.85 6.68
CA ASP A 54 -1.48 -1.26 7.89
C ASP A 54 -0.96 -2.42 8.75
N THR A 55 0.10 -3.08 8.27
CA THR A 55 0.58 -4.27 8.97
C THR A 55 1.33 -3.90 10.23
N ILE A 56 0.63 -3.95 11.36
CA ILE A 56 1.22 -4.23 12.67
C ILE A 56 1.69 -5.70 12.62
N ARG A 57 2.93 -5.94 12.19
CA ARG A 57 3.52 -7.27 12.28
C ARG A 57 3.91 -7.51 13.75
N LEU A 58 3.23 -8.46 14.39
CA LEU A 58 3.52 -8.88 15.75
C LEU A 58 4.84 -9.67 15.74
N ARG A 59 5.88 -9.08 16.32
CA ARG A 59 7.20 -9.68 16.53
C ARG A 59 7.08 -11.10 17.08
N THR A 60 7.42 -12.10 16.28
CA THR A 60 7.51 -13.50 16.77
C THR A 60 8.95 -13.93 17.04
N CYS A 61 9.95 -13.40 16.32
CA CYS A 61 11.37 -13.73 16.50
C CYS A 61 12.32 -12.52 16.31
N PRO A 62 13.38 -12.36 17.12
CA PRO A 62 14.41 -11.33 16.89
C PRO A 62 15.25 -11.62 15.63
N GLY A 63 15.37 -10.63 14.74
CA GLY A 63 16.30 -10.68 13.60
C GLY A 63 15.70 -11.06 12.24
N ASP A 64 14.37 -11.18 12.14
CA ASP A 64 13.70 -11.66 10.92
C ASP A 64 12.79 -10.62 10.22
N GLU A 65 12.84 -9.35 10.62
CA GLU A 65 11.88 -8.33 10.14
C GLU A 65 12.52 -6.99 9.72
N VAL A 66 11.92 -6.42 8.67
CA VAL A 66 11.98 -4.99 8.35
C VAL A 66 10.96 -4.28 9.24
N THR A 67 11.43 -3.49 10.20
CA THR A 67 10.56 -2.85 11.20
C THR A 67 10.23 -1.41 10.81
N GLY A 68 8.93 -1.10 10.74
CA GLY A 68 8.39 0.25 10.57
C GLY A 68 7.08 0.19 9.78
N PRO A 69 5.91 0.04 10.43
CA PRO A 69 4.65 0.08 9.70
C PRO A 69 4.52 1.46 9.04
N LEU A 70 4.27 1.44 7.73
CA LEU A 70 3.83 2.63 7.02
C LEU A 70 2.32 2.71 7.15
N ASP A 71 1.84 3.85 7.61
CA ASP A 71 0.41 4.12 7.74
C ASP A 71 -0.27 4.02 6.37
N ALA A 72 -1.20 3.08 6.23
CA ALA A 72 -1.90 2.81 4.98
C ALA A 72 -2.67 4.03 4.47
N MET A 73 -3.26 4.84 5.35
CA MET A 73 -3.97 6.06 5.01
C MET A 73 -3.01 7.14 4.50
N LEU A 74 -1.83 7.24 5.10
CA LEU A 74 -0.78 8.15 4.64
C LEU A 74 -0.29 7.75 3.25
N LEU A 75 -0.09 6.46 2.99
CA LEU A 75 0.29 5.97 1.65
C LEU A 75 -0.79 6.27 0.60
N ALA A 76 -2.05 6.01 0.92
CA ALA A 76 -3.17 6.33 0.04
C ALA A 76 -3.24 7.83 -0.25
N THR A 77 -3.14 8.68 0.78
CA THR A 77 -3.18 10.14 0.64
C THR A 77 -2.00 10.68 -0.16
N ALA A 78 -0.80 10.12 0.05
CA ALA A 78 0.42 10.54 -0.66
C ALA A 78 0.40 10.17 -2.15
N THR A 79 -0.27 9.06 -2.50
CA THR A 79 -0.31 8.56 -3.88
C THR A 79 -1.52 9.05 -4.67
N ALA A 80 -2.63 9.43 -4.02
CA ALA A 80 -3.85 9.87 -4.68
C ALA A 80 -3.64 10.96 -5.77
N PRO A 81 -2.89 12.05 -5.52
CA PRO A 81 -2.69 13.11 -6.53
C PRO A 81 -1.82 12.68 -7.73
N LEU A 82 -1.18 11.51 -7.66
CA LEU A 82 -0.25 10.99 -8.67
C LEU A 82 -0.91 9.91 -9.54
N THR A 83 -2.23 9.73 -9.37
CA THR A 83 -3.06 8.76 -10.09
C THR A 83 -4.26 9.47 -10.70
N SER A 84 -4.95 8.79 -11.62
CA SER A 84 -6.02 9.40 -12.42
C SER A 84 -7.34 8.63 -12.41
N ARG A 85 -7.29 7.32 -12.15
CA ARG A 85 -8.48 6.46 -12.21
C ARG A 85 -8.48 5.27 -11.25
N ILE A 86 -7.33 4.83 -10.77
CA ILE A 86 -7.29 3.66 -9.88
C ILE A 86 -7.84 4.02 -8.49
N GLY A 87 -8.70 3.17 -7.93
CA GLY A 87 -9.18 3.31 -6.57
C GLY A 87 -8.08 3.00 -5.54
N LEU A 88 -8.00 3.79 -4.48
CA LEU A 88 -7.07 3.57 -3.37
C LEU A 88 -7.84 3.15 -2.12
N VAL A 89 -7.56 1.96 -1.60
CA VAL A 89 -8.29 1.38 -0.46
C VAL A 89 -7.33 1.10 0.69
N PRO A 90 -7.08 2.09 1.58
CA PRO A 90 -6.26 1.86 2.76
C PRO A 90 -6.98 0.96 3.77
N ALA A 91 -6.25 0.02 4.37
CA ALA A 91 -6.68 -0.62 5.60
C ALA A 91 -6.82 0.46 6.69
N ALA A 92 -7.91 0.40 7.45
CA ALA A 92 -8.14 1.34 8.55
C ALA A 92 -8.39 0.57 9.85
N GLY A 93 -7.63 0.93 10.89
CA GLY A 93 -7.99 0.58 12.26
C GLY A 93 -9.31 1.22 12.66
N SER A 94 -9.98 0.66 13.67
CA SER A 94 -11.31 1.11 14.11
C SER A 94 -11.39 2.58 14.57
N GLY A 95 -10.26 3.24 14.84
CA GLY A 95 -10.20 4.64 15.28
C GLY A 95 -9.98 5.68 14.16
N ASP A 96 -9.31 5.30 13.07
CA ASP A 96 -8.75 6.26 12.09
C ASP A 96 -9.57 6.38 10.79
N ALA A 97 -10.56 5.50 10.61
CA ALA A 97 -11.30 5.36 9.37
C ALA A 97 -12.06 6.64 8.95
N ALA A 98 -12.74 7.31 9.88
CA ALA A 98 -13.65 8.40 9.54
C ALA A 98 -12.94 9.68 9.07
N ALA A 99 -11.84 10.06 9.74
CA ALA A 99 -11.07 11.24 9.38
C ALA A 99 -10.23 11.01 8.12
N GLY A 100 -9.68 9.79 7.98
CA GLY A 100 -8.88 9.41 6.82
C GLY A 100 -9.67 9.34 5.52
N LEU A 101 -10.87 8.74 5.53
CA LEU A 101 -11.71 8.64 4.31
C LEU A 101 -12.05 10.02 3.71
N ALA A 102 -12.37 10.99 4.57
CA ALA A 102 -12.72 12.36 4.13
C ALA A 102 -11.50 13.16 3.63
N ALA A 103 -10.29 12.78 4.03
CA ALA A 103 -9.06 13.35 3.49
C ALA A 103 -8.73 12.72 2.12
N LEU A 104 -8.89 11.40 2.01
CA LEU A 104 -8.65 10.67 0.76
C LEU A 104 -9.64 11.06 -0.35
N ASP A 105 -10.93 11.22 -0.02
CA ASP A 105 -11.97 11.68 -0.95
C ASP A 105 -11.64 13.05 -1.56
N ARG A 106 -10.96 13.92 -0.79
CA ARG A 106 -10.49 15.22 -1.28
C ARG A 106 -9.18 15.16 -2.06
N ALA A 107 -8.43 14.07 -1.95
CA ALA A 107 -7.11 13.91 -2.58
C ALA A 107 -7.18 13.08 -3.87
N GLY A 108 -8.29 12.37 -4.11
CA GLY A 108 -8.57 11.66 -5.35
C GLY A 108 -8.85 12.61 -6.54
N PRO A 109 -8.75 12.08 -7.77
CA PRO A 109 -9.10 12.79 -9.01
C PRO A 109 -10.59 13.12 -9.14
#